data_AF-A0A0M2CQ59-F1
#
_entry.id   AF-A0A0M2CQ59-F1
#
_cell.length_a   1.000
_cell.length_b   1.000
_cell.length_c   1.000
_cell.angle_alpha   90.00
_cell.angle_beta   90.00
_cell.angle_gamma   90.00
#
_symmetry.space_group_name_H-M   'P 1'
#
loop_
_entity.id
_entity.type
_entity.pdbx_description
1 polymer ?
#
loop_
_entity_poly.entity_id
_entity_poly.type
_entity_poly.pdbx_seq_one_letter_code
_entity_poly.pdbx_strand_id
1 'polypeptide(L)'
;MAIDENPRLGCGRSIDEVWQSIDRPPDAHEFTCDQCRAARASLQTLRSVTARHRSLEETAGTDPDESLRPRARVRENVLAVARAEVRRGRRIPATVTEIGPVLVSEQALVSLVRLAADSVPGVRARRIDITPRRRLDGQLGYDPEAPVLDAVTCRIAISHTVTVPRVSADIRDRVIAVLSRHVSVDPGAVNIVVEDVYDA
;
A
#
# COMPACT_ATOMS: atom_id res chain seq x y z
N MET A 1 -8.96 15.23 -29.46
CA MET A 1 -7.73 15.12 -30.26
C MET A 1 -6.60 14.89 -29.28
N ALA A 2 -6.14 13.65 -29.12
CA ALA A 2 -5.03 13.33 -28.22
C ALA A 2 -3.76 13.92 -28.84
N ILE A 3 -3.12 14.86 -28.15
CA ILE A 3 -1.77 15.28 -28.49
C ILE A 3 -0.92 14.04 -28.19
N ASP A 4 -0.24 13.49 -29.19
CA ASP A 4 0.78 12.46 -28.95
C ASP A 4 1.86 13.14 -28.09
N GLU A 5 1.83 12.86 -26.77
CA GLU A 5 2.61 13.58 -25.76
C GLU A 5 4.12 13.32 -25.90
N ASN A 6 4.52 12.44 -26.83
CA ASN A 6 5.90 11.99 -26.95
C ASN A 6 6.50 12.35 -28.32
N PRO A 7 7.28 13.44 -28.43
CA PRO A 7 7.90 13.87 -29.67
C PRO A 7 8.75 12.74 -30.27
N ARG A 8 8.48 12.40 -31.53
CA ARG A 8 9.24 11.39 -32.28
C ARG A 8 10.31 12.03 -33.16
N LEU A 9 11.46 11.37 -33.21
CA LEU A 9 12.51 11.65 -34.18
C LEU A 9 12.09 11.14 -35.56
N GLY A 10 12.70 11.66 -36.63
CA GLY A 10 12.44 11.18 -37.99
C GLY A 10 12.82 9.70 -38.25
N CYS A 11 13.61 9.09 -37.36
CA CYS A 11 13.93 7.66 -37.35
C CYS A 11 12.86 6.79 -36.67
N GLY A 12 11.80 7.41 -36.11
CA GLY A 12 10.66 6.74 -35.51
C GLY A 12 10.73 6.56 -33.99
N ARG A 13 11.92 6.69 -33.37
CA ARG A 13 12.10 6.62 -31.92
C ARG A 13 11.54 7.86 -31.20
N SER A 14 11.07 7.70 -29.97
CA SER A 14 10.67 8.84 -29.15
C SER A 14 11.86 9.47 -28.44
N ILE A 15 11.74 10.75 -28.10
CA ILE A 15 12.75 11.44 -27.29
C ILE A 15 12.89 10.80 -25.90
N ASP A 16 11.80 10.29 -25.33
CA ASP A 16 11.78 9.61 -24.03
C ASP A 16 12.57 8.29 -24.05
N GLU A 17 12.47 7.51 -25.12
CA GLU A 17 13.26 6.27 -25.29
C GLU A 17 14.77 6.57 -25.27
N VAL A 18 15.18 7.64 -25.94
CA VAL A 18 16.57 8.11 -25.95
C VAL A 18 16.99 8.64 -24.59
N TRP A 19 16.11 9.35 -23.88
CA TRP A 19 16.35 9.86 -22.54
C TRP A 19 16.53 8.74 -21.50
N GLN A 20 15.69 7.71 -21.52
CA GLN A 20 15.76 6.57 -20.59
C GLN A 20 17.13 5.85 -20.64
N SER A 21 17.79 5.85 -21.80
CA SER A 21 19.06 5.17 -22.00
C SER A 21 20.27 6.11 -21.99
N ILE A 22 20.10 7.40 -21.68
CA ILE A 22 21.16 8.42 -21.84
C ILE A 22 22.43 8.13 -21.03
N ASP A 23 22.27 7.42 -19.91
CA ASP A 23 23.35 7.03 -19.00
C ASP A 23 24.05 5.72 -19.40
N ARG A 24 23.58 5.09 -20.48
CA ARG A 24 24.16 3.86 -21.03
C ARG A 24 24.89 4.16 -22.34
N PRO A 25 25.82 3.29 -22.77
CA PRO A 25 26.39 3.36 -24.11
C PRO A 25 25.27 3.33 -25.16
N PRO A 26 25.45 4.01 -26.31
CA PRO A 26 24.48 3.96 -27.39
C PRO A 26 24.20 2.52 -27.84
N ASP A 27 22.98 2.23 -28.27
CA ASP A 27 22.70 0.93 -28.89
C ASP A 27 23.13 0.88 -30.38
N ALA A 28 23.01 -0.29 -31.00
CA ALA A 28 23.44 -0.50 -32.39
C ALA A 28 22.78 0.47 -33.40
N HIS A 29 21.54 0.87 -33.15
CA HIS A 29 20.83 1.84 -34.00
C HIS A 29 21.32 3.26 -33.72
N GLU A 30 21.45 3.65 -32.45
CA GLU A 30 21.95 4.97 -32.05
C GLU A 30 23.39 5.21 -32.52
N PHE A 31 24.20 4.16 -32.62
CA PHE A 31 25.54 4.25 -33.18
C PHE A 31 25.56 4.66 -34.65
N THR A 32 24.54 4.29 -35.43
CA THR A 32 24.50 4.50 -36.89
C THR A 32 23.58 5.64 -37.32
N CYS A 33 22.53 5.94 -36.53
CA CYS A 33 21.54 6.96 -36.84
C CYS A 33 21.98 8.39 -36.44
N ASP A 34 22.12 9.29 -37.42
CA ASP A 34 22.46 10.70 -37.18
C ASP A 34 21.49 11.43 -36.24
N GLN A 35 20.19 11.16 -36.37
CA GLN A 35 19.16 11.83 -35.57
C GLN A 35 19.21 11.41 -34.10
N CYS A 36 19.41 10.11 -33.84
CA CYS A 36 19.60 9.62 -32.48
C CYS A 36 20.87 10.18 -31.85
N ARG A 37 21.98 10.26 -32.61
CA ARG A 37 23.22 10.89 -32.13
C ARG A 37 23.02 12.36 -31.78
N ALA A 38 22.35 13.12 -32.65
CA ALA A 38 22.06 14.53 -32.41
C ALA A 38 21.15 14.74 -31.17
N ALA A 39 20.13 13.88 -31.01
CA ALA A 39 19.24 13.90 -29.85
C ALA A 39 20.00 13.59 -28.55
N ARG A 40 20.83 12.53 -28.53
CA ARG A 40 21.66 12.17 -27.38
C ARG A 40 22.60 13.31 -26.99
N ALA A 41 23.29 13.92 -27.96
CA ALA A 41 24.20 15.03 -27.68
C ALA A 41 23.48 16.24 -27.06
N SER A 42 22.29 16.58 -27.57
CA SER A 42 21.46 17.66 -27.03
C SER A 42 21.00 17.37 -25.60
N LEU A 43 20.51 16.15 -25.35
CA LEU A 43 20.05 15.73 -24.03
C LEU A 43 21.21 15.62 -23.03
N GLN A 44 22.40 15.19 -23.46
CA GLN A 44 23.60 15.14 -22.61
C GLN A 44 24.03 16.55 -22.21
N THR A 45 23.92 17.51 -23.14
CA THR A 45 24.18 18.93 -22.85
C THR A 45 23.22 19.43 -21.77
N LEU A 46 21.91 19.22 -21.96
CA LEU A 46 20.90 19.59 -20.94
C LEU A 46 21.22 18.96 -19.59
N ARG A 47 21.45 17.64 -19.54
CA ARG A 47 21.80 16.91 -18.31
C ARG A 47 23.03 17.50 -17.62
N SER A 48 24.08 17.81 -18.38
CA SER A 48 25.32 18.38 -17.84
C SER A 48 25.10 19.76 -17.23
N VAL A 49 24.28 20.59 -17.88
CA VAL A 49 23.92 21.92 -17.39
C VAL A 49 23.09 21.81 -16.11
N THR A 50 22.05 20.97 -16.09
CA THR A 50 21.20 20.79 -14.90
C THR A 50 22.00 20.19 -13.73
N ALA A 51 22.90 19.24 -14.00
CA ALA A 51 23.77 18.66 -12.98
C ALA A 51 24.72 19.70 -12.39
N ARG A 52 25.31 20.55 -13.24
CA ARG A 52 26.17 21.66 -12.79
C ARG A 52 25.41 22.69 -11.96
N HIS A 53 24.18 23.04 -12.35
CA HIS A 53 23.35 23.93 -11.55
C HIS A 53 23.05 23.34 -10.17
N ARG A 54 22.65 22.07 -10.11
CA ARG A 54 22.40 21.37 -8.84
C ARG A 54 23.65 21.31 -7.96
N SER A 55 24.82 21.04 -8.53
CA SER A 55 26.07 20.99 -7.76
C SER A 55 26.49 22.38 -7.26
N LEU A 56 26.25 23.44 -8.04
CA LEU A 56 26.46 24.81 -7.62
C LEU A 56 25.51 25.21 -6.48
N GLU A 57 24.23 24.82 -6.54
CA GLU A 57 23.26 25.02 -5.46
C GLU A 57 23.68 24.28 -4.18
N GLU A 58 24.12 23.03 -4.30
CA GLU A 58 24.57 22.21 -3.17
C GLU A 58 25.85 22.76 -2.52
N THR A 59 26.81 23.23 -3.33
CA THR A 59 28.09 23.77 -2.85
C THR A 59 28.02 25.22 -2.37
N ALA A 60 27.08 26.03 -2.88
CA ALA A 60 26.91 27.40 -2.45
C ALA A 60 26.43 27.50 -0.99
N GLY A 61 25.83 26.44 -0.43
CA GLY A 61 25.22 26.46 0.91
C GLY A 61 24.00 27.39 1.03
N THR A 62 23.80 28.26 0.03
CA THR A 62 22.56 28.96 -0.29
C THR A 62 21.61 27.94 -0.88
N ASP A 63 20.84 27.35 0.02
CA ASP A 63 19.59 26.71 -0.35
C ASP A 63 18.84 27.56 -1.40
N PRO A 64 18.39 26.96 -2.52
CA PRO A 64 17.66 27.70 -3.53
C PRO A 64 16.44 28.31 -2.84
N ASP A 65 16.41 29.65 -2.81
CA ASP A 65 15.33 30.54 -2.37
C ASP A 65 14.39 29.88 -1.35
N GLU A 66 14.42 30.25 -0.07
CA GLU A 66 13.52 29.74 1.00
C GLU A 66 12.04 29.59 0.53
N SER A 67 11.63 30.38 -0.48
CA SER A 67 10.38 30.28 -1.25
C SER A 67 10.10 28.94 -1.96
N LEU A 68 11.12 28.22 -2.43
CA LEU A 68 11.07 26.94 -3.16
C LEU A 68 11.17 25.73 -2.25
N ARG A 69 11.63 25.89 -1.00
CA ARG A 69 11.53 24.81 0.00
C ARG A 69 10.06 24.49 0.26
N PRO A 70 9.66 23.20 0.25
CA PRO A 70 8.38 22.81 0.81
C PRO A 70 8.34 23.31 2.25
N ARG A 71 7.42 24.25 2.54
CA ARG A 71 7.25 24.80 3.90
C ARG A 71 7.21 23.65 4.91
N ALA A 72 7.76 23.84 6.11
CA ALA A 72 7.81 22.80 7.14
C ALA A 72 6.47 22.05 7.32
N ARG A 73 5.35 22.78 7.26
CA ARG A 73 3.99 22.22 7.25
C ARG A 73 3.70 21.22 6.13
N VAL A 74 4.16 21.47 4.90
CA VAL A 74 3.96 20.54 3.77
C VAL A 74 4.73 19.25 4.03
N ARG A 75 6.00 19.37 4.45
CA ARG A 75 6.82 18.22 4.83
C ARG A 75 6.20 17.43 5.99
N GLU A 76 5.76 18.13 7.03
CA GLU A 76 5.09 17.55 8.19
C GLU A 76 3.79 16.84 7.79
N ASN A 77 2.97 17.45 6.94
CA ASN A 77 1.72 16.86 6.46
C ASN A 77 1.98 15.60 5.61
N VAL A 78 2.94 15.64 4.68
CA VAL A 78 3.31 14.48 3.87
C VAL A 78 3.82 13.34 4.77
N LEU A 79 4.68 13.66 5.72
CA LEU A 79 5.19 12.67 6.67
C LEU A 79 4.11 12.19 7.66
N ALA A 80 3.14 13.03 8.02
CA ALA A 80 2.02 12.64 8.86
C ALA A 80 1.09 11.66 8.13
N VAL A 81 0.80 11.91 6.85
CA VAL A 81 0.05 10.98 5.99
C VAL A 81 0.84 9.68 5.84
N ALA A 82 2.13 9.75 5.48
CA ALA A 82 2.97 8.56 5.35
C ALA A 82 3.03 7.75 6.66
N ARG A 83 3.19 8.39 7.81
CA ARG A 83 3.17 7.72 9.13
C ARG A 83 1.80 7.17 9.48
N ALA A 84 0.72 7.83 9.11
CA ALA A 84 -0.64 7.34 9.32
C ALA A 84 -0.90 6.10 8.46
N GLU A 85 -0.47 6.09 7.20
CA GLU A 85 -0.55 4.93 6.30
C GLU A 85 0.33 3.77 6.79
N VAL A 86 1.59 4.05 7.15
CA VAL A 86 2.52 3.05 7.69
C VAL A 86 2.01 2.46 9.01
N ARG A 87 1.41 3.28 9.89
CA ARG A 87 0.79 2.80 11.14
C ARG A 87 -0.51 2.03 10.91
N ARG A 88 -1.24 2.29 9.83
CA ARG A 88 -2.54 1.66 9.53
C ARG A 88 -2.41 0.30 8.83
N GLY A 89 -1.20 -0.15 8.52
CA GLY A 89 -0.96 -1.46 7.92
C GLY A 89 -1.55 -1.60 6.52
N ARG A 90 -1.77 -2.84 6.06
CA ARG A 90 -2.30 -3.10 4.72
C ARG A 90 -3.74 -2.57 4.61
N ARG A 91 -4.12 -2.09 3.42
CA ARG A 91 -5.50 -1.72 3.12
C ARG A 91 -6.24 -2.96 2.59
N ILE A 92 -7.37 -3.28 3.23
CA ILE A 92 -8.21 -4.43 2.92
C ILE A 92 -9.49 -3.91 2.28
N PRO A 93 -9.91 -4.40 1.10
CA PRO A 93 -11.18 -4.01 0.54
C PRO A 93 -12.31 -4.48 1.47
N ALA A 94 -13.30 -3.64 1.72
CA ALA A 94 -14.47 -3.99 2.52
C ALA A 94 -15.68 -4.24 1.64
N THR A 95 -15.91 -3.34 0.68
CA THR A 95 -16.98 -3.46 -0.32
C THR A 95 -16.54 -2.81 -1.62
N VAL A 96 -17.21 -3.14 -2.73
CA VAL A 96 -17.08 -2.40 -3.98
C VAL A 96 -18.38 -1.70 -4.31
N THR A 97 -18.22 -0.42 -4.60
CA THR A 97 -19.27 0.45 -5.11
C THR A 97 -19.06 0.67 -6.60
N GLU A 98 -20.06 1.22 -7.28
CA GLU A 98 -19.97 1.61 -8.69
C GLU A 98 -18.81 2.58 -8.99
N ILE A 99 -18.33 3.31 -7.97
CA ILE A 99 -17.27 4.32 -8.07
C ILE A 99 -15.89 3.73 -7.70
N GLY A 100 -15.84 2.50 -7.17
CA GLY A 100 -14.62 1.79 -6.81
C GLY A 100 -14.66 1.08 -5.45
N PRO A 101 -13.53 0.45 -5.04
CA PRO A 101 -13.44 -0.28 -3.78
C PRO A 101 -13.35 0.67 -2.59
N VAL A 102 -14.20 0.44 -1.59
CA VAL A 102 -14.06 1.02 -0.26
C VAL A 102 -13.03 0.20 0.49
N LEU A 103 -11.94 0.84 0.90
CA LEU A 103 -10.84 0.20 1.61
C LEU A 103 -10.91 0.51 3.10
N VAL A 104 -10.62 -0.50 3.91
CA VAL A 104 -10.53 -0.42 5.37
C VAL A 104 -9.12 -0.79 5.81
N SER A 105 -8.63 -0.10 6.84
CA SER A 105 -7.33 -0.40 7.42
C SER A 105 -7.37 -1.76 8.13
N GLU A 106 -6.34 -2.59 7.90
CA GLU A 106 -6.14 -3.84 8.62
C GLU A 106 -6.11 -3.62 10.14
N GLN A 107 -5.52 -2.51 10.62
CA GLN A 107 -5.50 -2.16 12.05
C GLN A 107 -6.90 -1.84 12.60
N ALA A 108 -7.78 -1.25 11.79
CA ALA A 108 -9.16 -1.01 12.20
C ALA A 108 -9.90 -2.35 12.40
N LEU A 109 -9.70 -3.30 11.49
CA LEU A 109 -10.24 -4.66 11.60
C LEU A 109 -9.67 -5.39 12.83
N VAL A 110 -8.35 -5.36 13.02
CA VAL A 110 -7.68 -5.94 14.21
C VAL A 110 -8.27 -5.36 15.50
N SER A 111 -8.48 -4.05 15.55
CA SER A 111 -9.03 -3.38 16.74
C SER A 111 -10.48 -3.79 17.02
N LEU A 112 -11.30 -3.92 15.98
CA LEU A 112 -12.69 -4.39 16.09
C LEU A 112 -12.76 -5.85 16.56
N VAL A 113 -11.95 -6.73 15.97
CA VAL A 113 -11.88 -8.15 16.34
C VAL A 113 -11.37 -8.29 17.78
N ARG A 114 -10.39 -7.49 18.20
CA ARG A 114 -9.88 -7.48 19.58
C ARG A 114 -10.98 -7.13 20.56
N LEU A 115 -11.70 -6.04 20.30
CA LEU A 115 -12.82 -5.62 21.14
C LEU A 115 -13.91 -6.69 21.22
N ALA A 116 -14.20 -7.37 20.11
CA ALA A 116 -15.15 -8.49 20.08
C ALA A 116 -14.70 -9.66 20.95
N ALA A 117 -13.43 -10.08 20.84
CA ALA A 117 -12.87 -11.17 21.62
C ALA A 117 -12.76 -10.84 23.11
N ASP A 118 -12.29 -9.64 23.47
CA ASP A 118 -12.19 -9.17 24.87
C ASP A 118 -13.57 -8.96 25.52
N SER A 119 -14.65 -8.89 24.74
CA SER A 119 -16.02 -8.82 25.28
C SER A 119 -16.55 -10.17 25.79
N VAL A 120 -15.87 -11.28 25.49
CA VAL A 120 -16.25 -12.62 25.98
C VAL A 120 -15.66 -12.81 27.39
N PRO A 121 -16.48 -13.09 28.41
CA PRO A 121 -15.99 -13.27 29.78
C PRO A 121 -14.95 -14.39 29.88
N GLY A 122 -13.86 -14.13 30.60
CA GLY A 122 -12.77 -15.10 30.77
C GLY A 122 -11.87 -15.25 29.56
N VAL A 123 -11.90 -14.32 28.60
CA VAL A 123 -11.03 -14.27 27.42
C VAL A 123 -10.18 -13.01 27.45
N ARG A 124 -8.91 -13.13 27.06
CA ARG A 124 -8.02 -12.01 26.78
C ARG A 124 -7.40 -12.19 25.39
N ALA A 125 -7.66 -11.28 24.48
CA ALA A 125 -7.06 -11.27 23.16
C ALA A 125 -5.57 -10.91 23.24
N ARG A 126 -4.70 -11.78 22.71
CA ARG A 126 -3.27 -11.54 22.63
C ARG A 126 -2.93 -10.95 21.26
N ARG A 127 -3.02 -11.77 20.22
CA ARG A 127 -2.63 -11.44 18.85
C ARG A 127 -3.76 -11.77 17.89
N ILE A 128 -3.97 -10.89 16.92
CA ILE A 128 -4.94 -11.09 15.85
C ILE A 128 -4.20 -10.91 14.54
N ASP A 129 -4.31 -11.88 13.65
CA ASP A 129 -3.80 -11.79 12.29
C ASP A 129 -4.97 -11.82 11.31
N ILE A 130 -4.90 -10.93 10.32
CA ILE A 130 -5.88 -10.83 9.24
C ILE A 130 -5.23 -11.39 7.97
N THR A 131 -5.85 -12.43 7.42
CA THR A 131 -5.46 -13.01 6.14
C THR A 131 -6.45 -12.51 5.09
N PRO A 132 -6.10 -11.46 4.31
CA PRO A 132 -6.96 -11.04 3.22
C PRO A 132 -6.87 -12.04 2.08
N ARG A 133 -7.95 -12.12 1.30
CA ARG A 133 -8.00 -13.00 0.14
C ARG A 133 -6.98 -12.57 -0.91
N ARG A 134 -6.04 -13.46 -1.24
CA ARG A 134 -5.08 -13.21 -2.32
C ARG A 134 -5.84 -13.26 -3.65
N ARG A 135 -5.90 -12.13 -4.37
CA ARG A 135 -6.33 -12.17 -5.76
C ARG A 135 -5.31 -13.00 -6.55
N LEU A 136 -5.77 -14.07 -7.18
CA LEU A 136 -5.02 -14.71 -8.26
C LEU A 136 -5.01 -13.75 -9.45
N ASP A 137 -3.83 -13.61 -10.04
CA ASP A 137 -3.48 -12.58 -11.01
C ASP A 137 -4.44 -12.48 -12.20
N GLY A 138 -4.72 -11.24 -12.65
CA GLY A 138 -5.14 -10.95 -14.02
C GLY A 138 -6.63 -10.75 -14.32
N GLN A 139 -7.56 -11.07 -13.43
CA GLN A 139 -8.97 -10.73 -13.65
C GLN A 139 -9.33 -9.38 -13.02
N LEU A 140 -9.52 -8.37 -13.87
CA LEU A 140 -10.19 -7.10 -13.57
C LEU A 140 -11.70 -7.30 -13.29
N GLY A 141 -12.11 -8.46 -12.78
CA GLY A 141 -13.46 -8.76 -12.35
C GLY A 141 -13.50 -8.76 -10.83
N TYR A 142 -14.15 -7.76 -10.25
CA TYR A 142 -14.53 -7.83 -8.85
C TYR A 142 -15.72 -8.78 -8.77
N ASP A 143 -15.57 -9.93 -8.11
CA ASP A 143 -16.72 -10.74 -7.76
C ASP A 143 -17.39 -10.10 -6.54
N PRO A 144 -18.60 -9.53 -6.68
CA PRO A 144 -19.28 -8.86 -5.58
C PRO A 144 -19.75 -9.82 -4.48
N GLU A 145 -19.80 -11.14 -4.72
CA GLU A 145 -20.29 -12.12 -3.75
C GLU A 145 -19.17 -12.83 -2.96
N ALA A 146 -17.91 -12.64 -3.33
CA ALA A 146 -16.79 -13.32 -2.69
C ALA A 146 -16.36 -12.63 -1.38
N PRO A 147 -16.18 -13.37 -0.26
CA PRO A 147 -15.69 -12.80 0.98
C PRO A 147 -14.30 -12.20 0.79
N VAL A 148 -14.13 -10.97 1.30
CA VAL A 148 -12.91 -10.18 1.08
C VAL A 148 -11.77 -10.57 2.03
N LEU A 149 -12.10 -11.26 3.11
CA LEU A 149 -11.18 -11.84 4.07
C LEU A 149 -11.19 -13.37 3.95
N ASP A 150 -10.03 -13.98 3.75
CA ASP A 150 -9.89 -15.45 3.77
C ASP A 150 -10.06 -15.98 5.19
N ALA A 151 -9.32 -15.39 6.13
CA ALA A 151 -9.35 -15.84 7.51
C ALA A 151 -8.99 -14.74 8.51
N VAL A 152 -9.58 -14.83 9.69
CA VAL A 152 -9.17 -14.09 10.89
C VAL A 152 -8.65 -15.11 11.90
N THR A 153 -7.42 -14.93 12.38
CA THR A 153 -6.84 -15.81 13.40
C THR A 153 -6.71 -15.05 14.71
N CYS A 154 -7.45 -15.50 15.73
CA CYS A 154 -7.45 -14.94 17.07
C CYS A 154 -6.61 -15.84 17.99
N ARG A 155 -5.51 -15.31 18.50
CA ARG A 155 -4.74 -15.92 19.57
C ARG A 155 -5.16 -15.32 20.90
N ILE A 156 -5.57 -16.18 21.82
CA ILE A 156 -6.23 -15.79 23.06
C ILE A 156 -5.60 -16.48 24.27
N ALA A 157 -5.71 -15.83 25.42
CA ALA A 157 -5.57 -16.45 26.72
C ALA A 157 -6.96 -16.61 27.34
N ILE A 158 -7.19 -17.70 28.07
CA ILE A 158 -8.49 -17.98 28.70
C ILE A 158 -8.36 -18.22 30.21
N SER A 159 -9.43 -17.98 30.96
CA SER A 159 -9.53 -18.36 32.37
C SER A 159 -9.58 -19.88 32.53
N HIS A 160 -9.06 -20.44 33.62
CA HIS A 160 -9.24 -21.87 33.92
C HIS A 160 -10.72 -22.26 34.15
N THR A 161 -11.59 -21.28 34.41
CA THR A 161 -13.02 -21.49 34.68
C THR A 161 -13.89 -21.70 33.44
N VAL A 162 -13.34 -21.53 32.24
CA VAL A 162 -14.10 -21.62 30.98
C VAL A 162 -13.71 -22.84 30.16
N THR A 163 -14.63 -23.33 29.33
CA THR A 163 -14.38 -24.47 28.45
C THR A 163 -13.98 -24.00 27.05
N VAL A 164 -12.86 -24.51 26.54
CA VAL A 164 -12.28 -24.13 25.23
C VAL A 164 -13.31 -24.21 24.10
N PRO A 165 -14.10 -25.29 23.93
CA PRO A 165 -15.02 -25.39 22.80
C PRO A 165 -16.12 -24.33 22.83
N ARG A 166 -16.69 -24.07 24.01
CA ARG A 166 -17.77 -23.08 24.19
C ARG A 166 -17.26 -21.67 23.91
N VAL A 167 -16.17 -21.29 24.55
CA VAL A 167 -15.56 -19.96 24.35
C VAL A 167 -15.11 -19.76 22.91
N SER A 168 -14.56 -20.80 22.26
CA SER A 168 -14.19 -20.70 20.85
C SER A 168 -15.40 -20.48 19.95
N ALA A 169 -16.56 -21.10 20.24
CA ALA A 169 -17.80 -20.83 19.51
C ALA A 169 -18.29 -19.40 19.74
N ASP A 170 -18.35 -18.97 21.01
CA ASP A 170 -18.80 -17.62 21.40
C ASP A 170 -17.96 -16.52 20.73
N ILE A 171 -16.63 -16.68 20.69
CA ILE A 171 -15.74 -15.73 20.02
C ILE A 171 -15.99 -15.71 18.51
N ARG A 172 -16.17 -16.87 17.86
CA ARG A 172 -16.44 -16.93 16.40
C ARG A 172 -17.70 -16.17 16.05
N ASP A 173 -18.80 -16.47 16.74
CA ASP A 173 -20.09 -15.84 16.51
C ASP A 173 -20.01 -14.32 16.75
N ARG A 174 -19.28 -13.91 17.80
CA ARG A 174 -19.12 -12.49 18.12
C ARG A 174 -18.27 -11.74 17.10
N VAL A 175 -17.18 -12.34 16.64
CA VAL A 175 -16.30 -11.75 15.62
C VAL A 175 -17.03 -11.60 14.30
N ILE A 176 -17.74 -12.63 13.85
CA ILE A 176 -18.56 -12.59 12.63
C ILE A 176 -19.61 -11.48 12.75
N ALA A 177 -20.37 -11.45 13.86
CA ALA A 177 -21.40 -10.44 14.07
C ALA A 177 -20.86 -8.99 14.05
N VAL A 178 -19.69 -8.74 14.66
CA VAL A 178 -19.07 -7.41 14.71
C VAL A 178 -18.56 -6.98 13.33
N LEU A 179 -17.88 -7.87 12.61
CA LEU A 179 -17.36 -7.58 11.28
C LEU A 179 -18.47 -7.31 10.27
N SER A 180 -19.52 -8.13 10.27
CA SER A 180 -20.69 -7.94 9.41
C SER A 180 -21.44 -6.64 9.76
N ARG A 181 -21.60 -6.31 11.04
CA ARG A 181 -22.34 -5.10 11.45
C ARG A 181 -21.62 -3.79 11.16
N HIS A 182 -20.31 -3.74 11.36
CA HIS A 182 -19.55 -2.49 11.30
C HIS A 182 -18.87 -2.23 9.96
N VAL A 183 -18.55 -3.29 9.23
CA VAL A 183 -17.71 -3.19 8.01
C VAL A 183 -18.35 -3.90 6.82
N SER A 184 -19.47 -4.62 7.02
CA SER A 184 -20.12 -5.45 5.99
C SER A 184 -19.15 -6.45 5.36
N VAL A 185 -18.21 -6.97 6.15
CA VAL A 185 -17.22 -7.97 5.73
C VAL A 185 -17.48 -9.26 6.47
N ASP A 186 -17.58 -10.37 5.72
CA ASP A 186 -17.67 -11.70 6.27
C ASP A 186 -16.35 -12.46 6.03
N PRO A 187 -15.64 -12.93 7.06
CA PRO A 187 -14.44 -13.73 6.88
C PRO A 187 -14.77 -15.18 6.50
N GLY A 188 -14.03 -15.75 5.56
CA GLY A 188 -14.20 -17.15 5.16
C GLY A 188 -13.93 -18.15 6.29
N ALA A 189 -13.08 -17.80 7.26
CA ALA A 189 -12.82 -18.58 8.47
C ALA A 189 -12.45 -17.70 9.67
N VAL A 190 -12.85 -18.14 10.87
CA VAL A 190 -12.39 -17.57 12.15
C VAL A 190 -11.69 -18.67 12.96
N ASN A 191 -10.37 -18.60 13.00
CA ASN A 191 -9.50 -19.56 13.67
C ASN A 191 -9.20 -19.07 15.09
N ILE A 192 -9.41 -19.93 16.09
CA ILE A 192 -9.13 -19.63 17.49
C ILE A 192 -7.95 -20.49 17.95
N VAL A 193 -6.93 -19.85 18.49
CA VAL A 193 -5.76 -20.51 19.08
C VAL A 193 -5.66 -20.08 20.54
N VAL A 194 -5.77 -21.03 21.45
CA VAL A 194 -5.55 -20.79 22.87
C VAL A 194 -4.05 -20.94 23.15
N GLU A 195 -3.40 -19.84 23.52
CA GLU A 195 -1.96 -19.81 23.80
C GLU A 195 -1.64 -19.98 25.28
N ASP A 196 -2.59 -19.62 26.15
CA ASP A 196 -2.33 -19.45 27.58
C ASP A 196 -3.62 -19.65 28.40
N VAL A 197 -3.46 -20.14 29.63
CA VAL A 197 -4.55 -20.29 30.60
C VAL A 197 -4.12 -19.58 31.88
N TYR A 198 -4.93 -18.63 32.34
CA TYR A 198 -4.62 -17.80 33.51
C TYR A 198 -5.60 -18.03 34.66
N ASP A 199 -5.10 -17.79 35.87
CA ASP A 199 -5.94 -17.67 37.07
C ASP A 199 -6.54 -16.26 37.13
N ALA A 200 -7.85 -16.21 37.37
CA ALA A 200 -8.69 -15.02 37.23
C ALA A 200 -8.14 -13.77 37.93
#